data_AF-A0A7C2SRL2-F1
#
_entry.id   AF-A0A7C2SRL2-F1
#
_cell.length_a   1.000
_cell.length_b   1.000
_cell.length_c   1.000
_cell.angle_alpha   90.00
_cell.angle_beta   90.00
_cell.angle_gamma   90.00
#
_symmetry.space_group_name_H-M   'P 1'
#
loop_
_entity.id
_entity.type
_entity.pdbx_description
1 polymer ?
#
loop_
_entity_poly.entity_id
_entity_poly.type
_entity_poly.pdbx_seq_one_letter_code
_entity_poly.pdbx_strand_id
1 'polypeptide(L)'
;MADAMRLLSELRSSLRLTLRVVSKEGERIDVGDEFEVRLTVANQAPTPSLDTPRVAFRNTRVVVTESAAARPVLAPSLCLDLPEPYLLPGDSTSVDVAFVARQTIFGLADLVGGLDRVIDALVTADLDQDAFFQIWATTGASGRDSA
;
A
#
# COMPACT_ATOMS: atom_id res chain seq x y z
N MET A 1 18.44 16.70 -11.71
CA MET A 1 18.64 15.62 -10.69
C MET A 1 17.67 15.77 -9.52
N ALA A 2 17.44 16.98 -9.00
CA ALA A 2 16.43 17.25 -7.96
C ALA A 2 15.00 16.88 -8.39
N ASP A 3 14.60 17.14 -9.64
CA ASP A 3 13.24 16.89 -10.12
C ASP A 3 12.88 15.41 -10.21
N ALA A 4 13.83 14.56 -10.62
CA ALA A 4 13.65 13.11 -10.68
C ALA A 4 13.46 12.50 -9.29
N MET A 5 14.20 12.99 -8.29
CA MET A 5 14.03 12.57 -6.90
C MET A 5 12.69 13.03 -6.32
N ARG A 6 12.24 14.24 -6.66
CA ARG A 6 10.93 14.75 -6.25
C ARG A 6 9.81 13.88 -6.80
N LEU A 7 9.83 13.60 -8.10
CA LEU A 7 8.85 12.72 -8.76
C LEU A 7 8.84 11.33 -8.11
N LEU A 8 10.01 10.75 -7.84
CA LEU A 8 10.10 9.46 -7.16
C LEU A 8 9.48 9.51 -5.75
N SER A 9 9.72 10.59 -5.01
CA SER A 9 9.13 10.78 -3.68
C SER A 9 7.61 10.90 -3.74
N GLU A 10 7.08 11.66 -4.70
CA GLU A 10 5.64 11.84 -4.92
C GLU A 10 4.96 10.52 -5.31
N LEU A 11 5.55 9.76 -6.25
CA LEU A 11 5.06 8.44 -6.65
C LEU A 11 5.08 7.45 -5.48
N ARG A 12 6.16 7.42 -4.69
CA ARG A 12 6.24 6.58 -3.48
C ARG A 12 5.19 6.96 -2.45
N SER A 13 4.94 8.25 -2.26
CA SER A 13 3.91 8.74 -1.33
C SER A 13 2.48 8.43 -1.78
N SER A 14 2.29 8.08 -3.06
CA SER A 14 0.99 7.72 -3.62
C SER A 14 0.56 6.30 -3.23
N LEU A 15 1.47 5.41 -2.83
CA LEU A 15 1.11 4.11 -2.28
C LEU A 15 1.22 4.13 -0.76
N ARG A 16 0.11 3.86 -0.09
CA ARG A 16 0.06 3.80 1.37
C ARG A 16 -0.28 2.39 1.83
N LEU A 17 0.56 1.85 2.70
CA LEU A 17 0.30 0.64 3.46
C LEU A 17 -0.19 1.03 4.86
N THR A 18 -1.31 0.44 5.29
CA THR A 18 -1.87 0.60 6.63
C THR A 18 -2.06 -0.79 7.25
N LEU A 19 -1.72 -0.93 8.53
CA LEU A 19 -1.83 -2.19 9.26
C LEU A 19 -2.88 -2.04 10.37
N ARG A 20 -3.71 -3.06 10.56
CA ARG A 20 -4.70 -3.11 11.64
C ARG A 20 -4.87 -4.52 12.18
N VAL A 21 -4.79 -4.70 13.49
CA VAL A 21 -5.19 -5.98 14.12
C VAL A 21 -6.70 -6.16 13.96
N VAL A 22 -7.10 -7.29 13.38
CA VAL A 22 -8.50 -7.65 13.11
C VAL A 22 -8.99 -8.83 13.94
N SER A 23 -8.08 -9.66 14.44
CA SER A 23 -8.38 -10.76 15.35
C SER A 23 -7.28 -10.90 16.41
N LYS A 24 -7.68 -11.13 17.67
CA LYS A 24 -6.81 -11.53 18.79
C LYS A 24 -7.65 -12.12 19.91
N GLU A 25 -7.04 -12.91 20.77
CA GLU A 25 -7.66 -13.39 22.01
C GLU A 25 -7.40 -12.39 23.16
N GLY A 26 -8.46 -12.00 23.88
CA GLY A 26 -8.34 -11.10 25.03
C GLY A 26 -7.90 -9.67 24.72
N GLU A 27 -7.54 -8.92 25.77
CA GLU A 27 -7.16 -7.50 25.66
C GLU A 27 -5.67 -7.29 25.35
N ARG A 28 -4.84 -8.32 25.52
CA ARG A 28 -3.39 -8.33 25.29
C ARG A 28 -3.04 -9.45 24.31
N ILE A 29 -1.94 -9.30 23.57
CA ILE A 29 -1.37 -10.40 22.79
C ILE A 29 -0.12 -10.86 23.55
N ASP A 30 -0.15 -12.07 24.08
CA ASP A 30 0.95 -12.66 24.81
C ASP A 30 1.94 -13.42 23.94
N VAL A 31 3.13 -13.67 24.49
CA VAL A 31 4.15 -14.45 23.78
C VAL A 31 3.59 -15.85 23.48
N GLY A 32 3.58 -16.22 22.20
CA GLY A 32 3.02 -17.47 21.72
C GLY A 32 1.59 -17.35 21.20
N ASP A 33 0.89 -16.25 21.47
CA ASP A 33 -0.47 -16.05 20.98
C ASP A 33 -0.48 -15.80 19.47
N GLU A 34 -1.52 -16.31 18.82
CA GLU A 34 -1.84 -15.99 17.43
C GLU A 34 -2.74 -14.77 17.36
N PHE A 35 -2.46 -13.90 16.38
CA PHE A 35 -3.28 -12.74 16.07
C PHE A 35 -3.26 -12.47 14.57
N GLU A 36 -4.29 -11.81 14.08
CA GLU A 36 -4.45 -11.52 12.66
C GLU A 36 -4.36 -10.03 12.40
N VAL A 37 -3.56 -9.67 11.39
CA VAL A 37 -3.38 -8.30 10.94
C VAL A 37 -3.86 -8.15 9.51
N ARG A 38 -4.74 -7.19 9.30
CA ARG A 38 -5.14 -6.71 7.99
C ARG A 38 -4.14 -5.70 7.48
N LEU A 39 -3.55 -5.98 6.33
CA LEU A 39 -2.69 -5.10 5.57
C LEU A 39 -3.52 -4.49 4.44
N THR A 40 -3.75 -3.18 4.49
CA THR A 40 -4.48 -2.43 3.46
C THR A 40 -3.50 -1.61 2.65
N VAL A 41 -3.46 -1.85 1.34
CA VAL A 41 -2.73 -1.02 0.38
C VAL A 41 -3.73 -0.10 -0.31
N ALA A 42 -3.45 1.20 -0.33
CA ALA A 42 -4.26 2.20 -1.00
C ALA A 42 -3.42 3.04 -1.96
N ASN A 43 -3.95 3.28 -3.16
CA ASN A 43 -3.42 4.26 -4.08
C ASN A 43 -4.05 5.62 -3.78
N GLN A 44 -3.30 6.48 -3.10
CA GLN A 44 -3.66 7.84 -2.70
C GLN A 44 -3.28 8.89 -3.75
N ALA A 45 -2.89 8.48 -4.96
CA ALA A 45 -2.67 9.42 -6.04
C ALA A 45 -3.92 10.31 -6.26
N PRO A 46 -3.73 11.57 -6.64
CA PRO A 46 -4.85 12.43 -6.97
C PRO A 46 -5.62 11.90 -8.17
N THR A 47 -6.91 12.25 -8.26
CA THR A 47 -7.71 12.00 -9.46
C THR A 47 -7.01 12.63 -10.67
N PRO A 48 -6.86 11.90 -11.79
CA PRO A 48 -6.23 12.44 -12.98
C PRO A 48 -7.07 13.58 -13.56
N SER A 49 -6.38 14.61 -14.05
CA SER A 49 -6.94 15.81 -14.68
C SER A 49 -5.99 16.25 -15.79
N LEU A 50 -6.38 17.19 -16.67
CA LEU A 50 -5.52 17.64 -17.78
C LEU A 50 -4.08 18.00 -17.37
N ASP A 51 -3.89 18.46 -16.14
CA ASP A 51 -2.60 18.87 -15.59
C ASP A 51 -1.92 17.83 -14.68
N THR A 52 -2.59 16.69 -14.42
CA THR A 52 -2.09 15.64 -13.51
C THR A 52 -2.15 14.25 -14.16
N PRO A 53 -1.01 13.54 -14.27
CA PRO A 53 -0.97 12.22 -14.90
C PRO A 53 -1.76 11.19 -14.09
N ARG A 54 -2.22 10.14 -14.76
CA ARG A 54 -2.86 8.99 -14.09
C ARG A 54 -1.79 8.10 -13.47
N VAL A 55 -1.71 8.08 -12.15
CA VAL A 55 -0.82 7.19 -11.40
C VAL A 55 -1.60 5.92 -11.04
N ALA A 56 -1.40 4.85 -11.82
CA ALA A 56 -1.95 3.53 -11.53
C ALA A 56 -0.81 2.53 -11.25
N PHE A 57 -1.07 1.54 -10.39
CA PHE A 57 -0.07 0.56 -9.99
C PHE A 57 -0.52 -0.86 -10.37
N ARG A 58 0.37 -1.63 -10.99
CA ARG A 58 0.18 -3.03 -11.38
C ARG A 58 1.01 -3.94 -10.49
N ASN A 59 0.66 -5.22 -10.49
CA ASN A 59 1.39 -6.28 -9.77
C ASN A 59 1.60 -5.92 -8.29
N THR A 60 0.61 -5.27 -7.67
CA THR A 60 0.71 -4.79 -6.30
C THR A 60 0.76 -5.98 -5.35
N ARG A 61 1.81 -6.03 -4.52
CA ARG A 61 2.06 -7.08 -3.54
C ARG A 61 2.46 -6.50 -2.20
N VAL A 62 2.27 -7.31 -1.16
CA VAL A 62 2.78 -6.99 0.17
C VAL A 62 3.81 -8.03 0.55
N VAL A 63 5.00 -7.56 0.92
CA VAL A 63 6.02 -8.41 1.51
C VAL A 63 6.00 -8.17 3.01
N VAL A 64 5.88 -9.26 3.77
CA VAL A 64 5.90 -9.26 5.22
C VAL A 64 7.11 -10.07 5.67
N THR A 65 7.84 -9.54 6.64
CA THR A 65 9.00 -10.19 7.27
C THR A 65 8.78 -10.28 8.77
N GLU A 66 9.36 -11.32 9.37
CA GLU A 66 9.40 -11.40 10.83
C GLU A 66 10.16 -10.22 11.43
N SER A 67 9.72 -9.81 12.61
CA SER A 67 10.35 -8.78 13.43
C SER A 67 10.83 -9.38 14.77
N ALA A 68 11.37 -8.53 15.62
CA ALA A 68 11.67 -8.91 17.01
C ALA A 68 10.40 -9.22 17.83
N ALA A 69 9.25 -8.64 17.46
CA ALA A 69 8.01 -8.71 18.24
C ALA A 69 7.04 -9.77 17.74
N ALA A 70 7.04 -10.10 16.44
CA ALA A 70 6.12 -11.07 15.86
C ALA A 70 6.71 -11.73 14.61
N ARG A 71 6.22 -12.93 14.28
CA ARG A 71 6.55 -13.64 13.03
C ARG A 71 5.28 -14.08 12.32
N PRO A 72 5.24 -14.11 10.98
CA PRO A 72 4.12 -14.72 10.28
C PRO A 72 4.04 -16.23 10.60
N VAL A 73 2.82 -16.77 10.67
CA VAL A 73 2.59 -18.18 11.01
C VAL A 73 3.19 -19.11 9.96
N LEU A 74 2.98 -18.79 8.67
CA LEU A 74 3.28 -19.68 7.54
C LEU A 74 4.78 -19.75 7.21
N ALA A 75 5.50 -18.61 7.25
CA ALA A 75 6.93 -18.56 6.95
C ALA A 75 7.59 -17.29 7.55
N PRO A 76 8.92 -17.27 7.74
CA PRO A 76 9.66 -16.08 8.22
C PRO A 76 9.53 -14.85 7.32
N SER A 77 9.27 -15.06 6.03
CA SER A 77 8.96 -14.01 5.08
C SER A 77 7.89 -14.50 4.11
N LEU A 78 6.92 -13.64 3.81
CA LEU A 78 5.82 -13.91 2.91
C LEU A 78 5.76 -12.81 1.85
N CYS A 79 5.64 -13.21 0.59
CA CYS A 79 5.24 -12.32 -0.50
C CYS A 79 3.79 -12.67 -0.84
N LEU A 80 2.89 -11.74 -0.60
CA LEU A 80 1.45 -11.94 -0.70
C LEU A 80 0.92 -11.19 -1.92
N ASP A 81 0.28 -11.93 -2.81
CA ASP A 81 -0.53 -11.35 -3.86
C ASP A 81 -1.80 -10.74 -3.24
N LEU A 82 -2.17 -9.56 -3.70
CA LEU A 82 -3.40 -8.89 -3.28
C LEU A 82 -4.57 -9.37 -4.14
N PRO A 83 -5.80 -9.43 -3.59
CA PRO A 83 -6.98 -9.81 -4.37
C PRO A 83 -7.21 -8.95 -5.62
N GLU A 84 -6.85 -7.67 -5.51
CA GLU A 84 -6.83 -6.73 -6.63
C GLU A 84 -5.41 -6.19 -6.80
N PRO A 85 -4.63 -6.71 -7.76
CA PRO A 85 -3.25 -6.29 -7.96
C PRO A 85 -3.13 -5.00 -8.80
N TYR A 86 -4.21 -4.53 -9.43
CA TYR A 86 -4.23 -3.28 -10.19
C TYR A 86 -4.99 -2.18 -9.44
N LEU A 87 -4.27 -1.15 -8.98
CA LEU A 87 -4.84 -0.06 -8.19
C LEU A 87 -4.87 1.25 -8.98
N LEU A 88 -6.07 1.71 -9.32
CA LEU A 88 -6.30 3.06 -9.84
C LEU A 88 -6.26 4.10 -8.71
N PRO A 89 -6.12 5.41 -9.02
CA PRO A 89 -6.24 6.46 -8.01
C PRO A 89 -7.54 6.34 -7.20
N GLY A 90 -7.40 6.27 -5.87
CA GLY A 90 -8.52 6.09 -4.94
C GLY A 90 -8.83 4.64 -4.56
N ASP A 91 -8.30 3.65 -5.30
CA ASP A 91 -8.53 2.24 -5.01
C ASP A 91 -7.76 1.79 -3.76
N SER A 92 -8.31 0.77 -3.10
CA SER A 92 -7.63 0.07 -2.02
C SER A 92 -7.96 -1.41 -2.03
N THR A 93 -7.04 -2.21 -1.51
CA THR A 93 -7.17 -3.66 -1.40
C THR A 93 -6.55 -4.13 -0.10
N SER A 94 -6.97 -5.30 0.38
CA SER A 94 -6.53 -5.82 1.67
C SER A 94 -6.25 -7.31 1.64
N VAL A 95 -5.30 -7.72 2.47
CA VAL A 95 -5.02 -9.11 2.81
C VAL A 95 -4.86 -9.24 4.32
N ASP A 96 -5.35 -10.34 4.87
CA ASP A 96 -5.21 -10.66 6.28
C ASP A 96 -4.11 -11.71 6.46
N VAL A 97 -3.27 -11.52 7.49
CA VAL A 97 -2.12 -12.37 7.75
C VAL A 97 -2.08 -12.72 9.23
N ALA A 98 -1.94 -14.02 9.51
CA ALA A 98 -1.77 -14.53 10.85
C ALA A 98 -0.31 -14.44 11.30
N PHE A 99 -0.11 -13.98 12.54
CA PHE A 99 1.18 -13.85 13.20
C PHE A 99 1.17 -14.56 14.55
N VAL A 100 2.36 -15.01 14.96
CA VAL A 100 2.63 -15.46 16.33
C VAL A 100 3.46 -14.39 17.03
N ALA A 101 3.04 -13.96 18.21
CA ALA A 101 3.79 -13.00 19.02
C ALA A 101 5.05 -13.63 19.64
N ARG A 102 6.17 -12.90 19.54
CA ARG A 102 7.46 -13.20 20.17
C ARG A 102 7.72 -12.31 21.40
N GLN A 103 6.98 -11.21 21.51
CA GLN A 103 6.96 -10.31 22.66
C GLN A 103 5.51 -10.01 23.02
N THR A 104 5.26 -9.71 24.29
CA THR A 104 3.94 -9.25 24.73
C THR A 104 3.63 -7.87 24.13
N ILE A 105 2.46 -7.72 23.51
CA ILE A 105 2.01 -6.47 22.87
C ILE A 105 0.80 -5.92 23.63
N PHE A 106 0.89 -4.68 24.14
CA PHE A 106 -0.11 -4.09 25.03
C PHE A 106 -1.10 -3.16 24.29
N GLY A 107 -2.35 -3.60 24.18
CA GLY A 107 -3.49 -2.73 23.85
C GLY A 107 -3.46 -2.07 22.46
N LEU A 108 -4.55 -1.39 22.13
CA LEU A 108 -4.68 -0.63 20.87
C LEU A 108 -3.76 0.60 20.83
N ALA A 109 -3.32 1.15 21.96
CA ALA A 109 -2.46 2.33 22.00
C ALA A 109 -1.03 2.05 21.48
N ASP A 110 -0.43 0.90 21.81
CA ASP A 110 0.86 0.49 21.24
C ASP A 110 0.73 0.11 19.75
N LEU A 111 -0.43 -0.38 19.34
CA LEU A 111 -0.74 -0.73 17.94
C LEU A 111 -1.08 0.50 17.08
N VAL A 112 -1.71 1.52 17.65
CA VAL A 112 -2.06 2.81 17.02
C VAL A 112 -0.86 3.75 16.99
N GLY A 113 0.07 3.63 17.94
CA GLY A 113 1.35 4.33 17.99
C GLY A 113 2.47 3.70 17.14
N GLY A 114 2.26 2.49 16.61
CA GLY A 114 3.18 1.91 15.64
C GLY A 114 3.19 0.38 15.52
N LEU A 115 2.19 -0.19 14.84
CA LEU A 115 2.26 -1.57 14.30
C LEU A 115 3.47 -1.78 13.38
N ASP A 116 4.04 -0.71 12.81
CA ASP A 116 5.29 -0.69 12.05
C ASP A 116 6.51 -1.14 12.87
N ARG A 117 6.43 -1.10 14.21
CA ARG A 117 7.46 -1.65 15.11
C ARG A 117 7.24 -3.11 15.46
N VAL A 118 6.03 -3.62 15.22
CA VAL A 118 5.61 -4.99 15.56
C VAL A 118 5.71 -5.91 14.35
N ILE A 119 5.41 -5.39 13.16
CA ILE A 119 5.42 -6.13 11.90
C ILE A 119 6.21 -5.30 10.89
N ASP A 120 7.19 -5.94 10.27
CA ASP A 120 7.89 -5.35 9.14
C ASP A 120 7.14 -5.74 7.86
N ALA A 121 6.60 -4.73 7.17
CA ALA A 121 5.82 -4.91 5.96
C ALA A 121 6.12 -3.80 4.96
N LEU A 122 6.28 -4.18 3.71
CA LEU A 122 6.51 -3.28 2.59
C LEU A 122 5.54 -3.59 1.46
N VAL A 123 5.18 -2.57 0.71
CA VAL A 123 4.41 -2.71 -0.53
C VAL A 123 5.38 -2.65 -1.71
N THR A 124 5.20 -3.54 -2.67
CA THR A 124 5.83 -3.46 -3.99
C THR A 124 4.76 -3.34 -5.06
N ALA A 125 5.03 -2.52 -6.07
CA ALA A 125 4.16 -2.38 -7.22
C ALA A 125 4.92 -1.75 -8.39
N ASP A 126 4.42 -1.97 -9.59
CA ASP A 126 4.94 -1.38 -10.81
C ASP A 126 4.07 -0.19 -11.23
N LEU A 127 4.68 0.96 -11.52
CA LEU A 127 3.95 2.08 -12.13
C LEU A 127 3.50 1.69 -13.54
N ASP A 128 2.22 1.87 -13.82
CA ASP A 128 1.67 1.74 -15.17
C ASP A 128 2.13 2.93 -16.03
N GLN A 129 3.22 2.72 -16.78
CA GLN A 129 3.83 3.78 -17.59
C GLN A 129 2.91 4.25 -18.72
N ASP A 130 2.13 3.34 -19.32
CA ASP A 130 1.19 3.67 -20.38
C ASP A 130 0.08 4.59 -19.86
N ALA A 131 -0.42 4.33 -18.64
CA ALA A 131 -1.37 5.22 -17.98
C ALA A 131 -0.73 6.56 -17.56
N PHE A 132 0.51 6.52 -17.06
CA PHE A 132 1.20 7.70 -16.53
C PHE A 132 1.57 8.71 -17.60
N PHE A 133 2.02 8.26 -18.77
CA PHE A 133 2.44 9.12 -19.88
C PHE A 133 1.33 9.38 -20.91
N GLN A 134 0.07 9.11 -20.58
CA GLN A 134 -1.04 9.49 -21.45
C GLN A 134 -1.10 11.02 -21.62
N ILE A 135 -0.79 11.48 -22.84
CA ILE A 135 -0.93 12.87 -23.25
C ILE A 135 -2.36 13.05 -23.75
N TRP A 136 -3.18 13.85 -23.06
CA TRP A 136 -4.45 14.28 -23.63
C TRP A 136 -4.17 15.22 -24.81
N ALA A 137 -4.27 14.70 -26.02
CA ALA A 137 -4.35 15.54 -27.20
C ALA A 137 -5.68 16.30 -27.13
N THR A 138 -5.63 17.60 -26.86
CA THR A 138 -6.75 18.48 -27.20
C THR A 138 -6.77 18.53 -28.72
N THR A 139 -7.67 17.78 -29.34
CA THR A 139 -8.04 18.05 -30.73
C THR A 139 -8.68 19.43 -30.71
N GLY A 140 -7.87 20.46 -30.92
CA GLY A 140 -8.36 21.82 -31.14
C GLY A 140 -9.42 21.74 -32.23
N ALA A 141 -10.60 22.30 -31.97
CA ALA A 141 -11.63 22.43 -32.98
C ALA A 141 -11.05 23.24 -34.15
N SER A 142 -10.56 22.55 -35.19
CA SER A 142 -10.27 23.17 -36.47
C SER A 142 -11.57 23.22 -37.26
N GLY A 143 -12.13 24.41 -37.40
CA GLY A 143 -13.30 24.69 -38.25
C GLY A 143 -14.19 25.74 -37.59
N ARG A 144 -14.37 26.95 -38.13
CA ARG A 144 -14.29 27.40 -39.51
C ARG A 144 -13.80 28.84 -39.58
N ASP A 145 -12.90 29.09 -40.52
CA ASP A 145 -12.84 30.36 -41.23
C ASP A 145 -14.26 30.72 -41.69
N SER A 146 -14.77 31.87 -41.23
CA SER A 146 -15.92 32.51 -41.85
C SER A 146 -15.36 33.57 -42.80
N ALA A 147 -15.52 33.27 -44.09
CA ALA A 147 -15.41 34.21 -45.20
C ALA A 147 -16.44 35.34 -45.08
#